data_AF-A0A496VXB3-F1
#
_entry.id   AF-A0A496VXB3-F1
#
_cell.length_a   1.000
_cell.length_b   1.000
_cell.length_c   1.000
_cell.angle_alpha   90.00
_cell.angle_beta   90.00
_cell.angle_gamma   90.00
#
_symmetry.space_group_name_H-M   'P 1'
#
loop_
_entity.id
_entity.type
_entity.pdbx_description
1 polymer ?
#
loop_
_entity_poly.entity_id
_entity_poly.type
_entity_poly.pdbx_seq_one_letter_code
_entity_poly.pdbx_strand_id
1 'polypeptide(L)'
;MNDKIDPAIWAHSRWKVHLKEAIETGQSDFNVETVRNPHACAFGQWLDSKEGKTLSHYSEIVELHQNFHKEAAQILSLALIGQKDEAASKIQLGSEFSHMTARLVNTLADIGKKNGDQ
;
A
#
# COMPACT_ATOMS: atom_id res chain seq x y z
N MET A 1 19.68 3.24 -0.47
CA MET A 1 18.39 3.58 0.20
C MET A 1 17.27 3.68 -0.82
N ASN A 2 17.50 4.34 -1.98
CA ASN A 2 16.58 4.34 -3.12
C ASN A 2 16.20 2.94 -3.64
N ASP A 3 17.11 1.95 -3.56
CA ASP A 3 16.86 0.56 -3.98
C ASP A 3 15.71 -0.16 -3.26
N LYS A 4 15.21 0.41 -2.14
CA LYS A 4 14.05 -0.13 -1.40
C LYS A 4 12.81 0.77 -1.50
N ILE A 5 13.02 2.06 -1.69
CA ILE A 5 11.96 3.06 -1.79
C ILE A 5 11.30 3.04 -3.16
N ASP A 6 12.08 3.03 -4.26
CA ASP A 6 11.50 3.03 -5.61
C ASP A 6 10.66 1.77 -5.88
N PRO A 7 11.13 0.55 -5.55
CA PRO A 7 10.29 -0.64 -5.70
C PRO A 7 9.02 -0.59 -4.84
N ALA A 8 9.09 -0.01 -3.64
CA ALA A 8 7.93 0.15 -2.78
C ALA A 8 6.89 1.10 -3.42
N ILE A 9 7.31 2.23 -3.97
CA ILE A 9 6.44 3.16 -4.70
C ILE A 9 5.77 2.45 -5.88
N TRP A 10 6.53 1.71 -6.68
CA TRP A 10 6.00 0.98 -7.84
C TRP A 10 4.99 -0.09 -7.43
N ALA A 11 5.30 -0.89 -6.40
CA ALA A 11 4.41 -1.94 -5.91
C ALA A 11 3.09 -1.37 -5.37
N HIS A 12 3.16 -0.31 -4.55
CA HIS A 12 1.98 0.30 -3.94
C HIS A 12 1.13 1.10 -4.93
N SER A 13 1.75 1.70 -5.95
CA SER A 13 1.00 2.39 -7.02
C SER A 13 0.17 1.42 -7.86
N ARG A 14 0.61 0.15 -8.01
CA ARG A 14 -0.10 -0.88 -8.77
C ARG A 14 -1.26 -1.53 -8.00
N TRP A 15 -1.31 -1.41 -6.68
CA TRP A 15 -2.36 -2.03 -5.88
C TRP A 15 -3.77 -1.61 -6.29
N LYS A 16 -3.97 -0.36 -6.74
CA LYS A 16 -5.27 0.09 -7.26
C LYS A 16 -5.72 -0.73 -8.48
N VAL A 17 -4.79 -1.17 -9.32
CA VAL A 17 -5.10 -2.02 -10.49
C VAL A 17 -5.51 -3.42 -10.04
N HIS A 18 -4.74 -4.03 -9.12
CA HIS A 18 -5.07 -5.35 -8.58
C HIS A 18 -6.44 -5.38 -7.87
N LEU A 19 -6.77 -4.33 -7.11
CA LEU A 19 -8.08 -4.22 -6.47
C LEU A 19 -9.20 -4.03 -7.49
N LYS A 20 -9.00 -3.22 -8.54
CA LYS A 20 -9.98 -3.07 -9.62
C LYS A 20 -10.26 -4.40 -10.31
N GLU A 21 -9.21 -5.12 -10.68
CA GLU A 21 -9.33 -6.43 -11.32
C GLU A 21 -10.08 -7.42 -10.42
N ALA A 22 -9.79 -7.42 -9.12
CA ALA A 22 -10.51 -8.26 -8.16
C ALA A 22 -11.98 -7.87 -8.04
N ILE A 23 -12.32 -6.59 -8.08
CA ILE A 23 -13.70 -6.09 -8.06
C ILE A 23 -14.44 -6.53 -9.33
N GLU A 24 -13.82 -6.41 -10.50
CA GLU A 24 -14.43 -6.76 -11.78
C GLU A 24 -14.66 -8.26 -11.90
N THR A 25 -13.65 -9.07 -11.57
CA THR A 25 -13.67 -10.53 -11.75
C THR A 25 -14.27 -11.28 -10.56
N GLY A 26 -14.25 -10.69 -9.36
CA GLY A 26 -14.55 -11.40 -8.11
C GLY A 26 -13.44 -12.39 -7.71
N GLN A 27 -12.27 -12.32 -8.33
CA GLN A 27 -11.16 -13.26 -8.15
C GLN A 27 -9.86 -12.50 -7.90
N SER A 28 -8.92 -13.11 -7.19
CA SER A 28 -7.61 -12.52 -6.95
C SER A 28 -6.59 -13.60 -6.64
N ASP A 29 -5.36 -13.41 -7.13
CA ASP A 29 -4.20 -14.20 -6.71
C ASP A 29 -3.73 -13.85 -5.29
N PHE A 30 -4.23 -12.73 -4.75
CA PHE A 30 -3.90 -12.26 -3.41
C PHE A 30 -4.85 -12.82 -2.36
N ASN A 31 -4.29 -13.27 -1.24
CA ASN A 31 -5.05 -13.68 -0.07
C ASN A 31 -5.30 -12.49 0.87
N VAL A 32 -6.55 -12.31 1.34
CA VAL A 32 -6.96 -11.20 2.21
C VAL A 32 -6.14 -11.12 3.50
N GLU A 33 -5.87 -12.25 4.15
CA GLU A 33 -5.11 -12.28 5.40
C GLU A 33 -3.64 -11.89 5.18
N THR A 34 -3.05 -12.34 4.07
CA THR A 34 -1.70 -11.93 3.66
C THR A 34 -1.66 -10.44 3.33
N VAL A 35 -2.64 -9.91 2.60
CA VAL A 35 -2.73 -8.47 2.27
C VAL A 35 -2.94 -7.64 3.53
N ARG A 36 -3.69 -8.13 4.52
CA ARG A 36 -3.92 -7.43 5.79
C ARG A 36 -2.65 -7.32 6.61
N ASN A 37 -1.71 -8.25 6.47
CA ASN A 37 -0.46 -8.24 7.20
C ASN A 37 0.55 -7.27 6.55
N PRO A 38 0.81 -6.09 7.15
CA PRO A 38 1.76 -5.13 6.59
C PRO A 38 3.19 -5.70 6.56
N HIS A 39 3.54 -6.61 7.46
CA HIS A 39 4.88 -7.22 7.50
C HIS A 39 5.08 -8.31 6.44
N ALA A 40 4.03 -8.71 5.73
CA ALA A 40 4.15 -9.72 4.67
C ALA A 40 4.78 -9.15 3.39
N CYS A 41 4.67 -7.85 3.14
CA CYS A 41 5.22 -7.24 1.92
C CYS A 41 6.73 -6.94 2.08
N ALA A 42 7.46 -6.93 0.96
CA ALA A 42 8.91 -6.68 0.98
C ALA A 42 9.29 -5.33 1.62
N PHE A 43 8.43 -4.32 1.46
CA PHE A 43 8.63 -3.01 2.09
C PHE A 43 8.43 -3.07 3.61
N GLY A 44 7.40 -3.74 4.10
CA GLY A 44 7.16 -3.96 5.53
C GLY A 44 8.28 -4.74 6.21
N GLN A 45 8.75 -5.82 5.56
CA GLN A 45 9.91 -6.58 6.04
C GLN A 45 11.16 -5.71 6.14
N TRP A 46 11.35 -4.80 5.19
CA TRP A 46 12.46 -3.86 5.22
C TRP A 46 12.27 -2.78 6.30
N LEU A 47 11.06 -2.28 6.56
CA LEU A 47 10.80 -1.35 7.66
C LEU A 47 11.19 -1.94 9.03
N ASP A 48 11.02 -3.25 9.22
CA ASP A 48 11.39 -3.93 10.47
C ASP A 48 12.91 -4.07 10.68
N SER A 49 13.71 -3.89 9.61
CA SER A 49 15.18 -3.93 9.65
C SER A 49 15.77 -2.75 10.43
N LYS A 50 17.07 -2.83 10.75
CA LYS A 50 17.77 -1.74 11.44
C LYS A 50 17.82 -0.49 10.55
N GLU A 51 17.99 -0.68 9.24
CA GLU A 51 18.08 0.37 8.24
C GLU A 51 16.72 1.04 7.99
N GLY A 52 15.64 0.27 7.98
CA GLY A 52 14.28 0.81 7.86
C GLY A 52 13.93 1.73 9.03
N LYS A 53 14.31 1.35 10.25
CA LYS A 53 14.05 2.10 11.48
C LYS A 53 14.78 3.44 11.56
N THR A 54 15.81 3.67 10.75
CA THR A 54 16.51 4.97 10.68
C THR A 54 15.87 5.96 9.71
N LEU A 55 14.78 5.59 9.04
CA LEU A 55 14.04 6.49 8.15
C LEU A 55 13.55 7.73 8.90
N SER A 56 13.72 8.89 8.27
CA SER A 56 12.95 10.07 8.65
C SER A 56 11.46 9.79 8.54
N HIS A 57 10.66 10.27 9.49
CA HIS A 57 9.21 10.02 9.53
C HIS A 57 8.84 8.53 9.67
N TYR A 58 9.73 7.67 10.19
CA TYR A 58 9.49 6.23 10.32
C TYR A 58 8.11 5.89 10.92
N SER A 59 7.73 6.50 12.04
CA SER A 59 6.43 6.23 12.68
C SER A 59 5.23 6.57 11.77
N GLU A 60 5.31 7.68 11.03
CA GLU A 60 4.27 8.09 10.08
C GLU A 60 4.19 7.11 8.90
N ILE A 61 5.34 6.69 8.36
CA ILE A 61 5.40 5.71 7.26
C ILE A 61 4.81 4.37 7.70
N VAL A 62 5.17 3.90 8.89
CA VAL A 62 4.64 2.66 9.45
C VAL A 62 3.13 2.76 9.61
N GLU A 63 2.61 3.84 10.18
CA GLU A 63 1.17 4.05 10.33
C GLU A 63 0.43 4.08 8.99
N LEU A 64 0.92 4.87 8.02
CA LEU A 64 0.34 4.95 6.68
C LEU A 64 0.34 3.59 5.97
N HIS A 65 1.43 2.84 6.11
CA HIS A 65 1.57 1.52 5.52
C HIS A 65 0.64 0.48 6.15
N GLN A 66 0.51 0.48 7.48
CA GLN A 66 -0.44 -0.39 8.19
C GLN A 66 -1.89 -0.11 7.78
N ASN A 67 -2.26 1.18 7.74
CA ASN A 67 -3.61 1.59 7.33
C ASN A 67 -3.88 1.24 5.86
N PHE A 68 -2.87 1.39 4.99
CA PHE A 68 -2.96 0.98 3.59
C PHE A 68 -3.31 -0.50 3.45
N HIS A 69 -2.56 -1.37 4.12
CA HIS A 69 -2.77 -2.82 4.05
C HIS A 69 -4.13 -3.24 4.64
N LYS A 70 -4.57 -2.58 5.71
CA LYS A 70 -5.89 -2.80 6.31
C LYS A 70 -7.01 -2.47 5.33
N GLU A 71 -6.97 -1.31 4.69
CA GLU A 71 -8.01 -0.88 3.74
C GLU A 71 -7.96 -1.73 2.45
N ALA A 72 -6.76 -2.02 1.93
CA ALA A 72 -6.60 -2.89 0.77
C ALA A 72 -7.21 -4.28 1.01
N ALA A 73 -6.97 -4.87 2.19
CA ALA A 73 -7.54 -6.15 2.57
C ALA A 73 -9.07 -6.09 2.71
N GLN A 74 -9.61 -4.98 3.24
CA GLN A 74 -11.06 -4.79 3.33
C GLN A 74 -11.69 -4.72 1.93
N ILE A 75 -11.12 -3.92 1.02
CA ILE A 75 -11.60 -3.79 -0.35
C ILE A 75 -11.53 -5.14 -1.08
N LEU A 76 -10.41 -5.85 -0.94
CA LEU A 76 -10.23 -7.17 -1.53
C LEU A 76 -11.26 -8.17 -0.98
N SER A 77 -11.51 -8.16 0.33
CA SER A 77 -12.54 -9.01 0.93
C SER A 77 -13.92 -8.74 0.35
N LEU A 78 -14.30 -7.46 0.20
CA LEU A 78 -15.58 -7.06 -0.40
C LEU A 78 -15.69 -7.52 -1.86
N ALA A 79 -14.60 -7.37 -2.62
CA ALA A 79 -14.52 -7.81 -4.00
C ALA A 79 -14.75 -9.33 -4.14
N LEU A 80 -14.08 -10.13 -3.31
CA LEU A 80 -14.14 -11.60 -3.36
C LEU A 80 -15.49 -12.18 -2.90
N ILE A 81 -16.23 -11.47 -2.04
CA ILE A 81 -17.60 -11.88 -1.64
C ILE A 81 -18.68 -11.33 -2.60
N GLY A 82 -18.28 -10.68 -3.70
CA GLY A 82 -19.19 -10.17 -4.72
C GLY A 82 -19.85 -8.80 -4.40
N GLN A 83 -19.42 -8.10 -3.35
CA GLN A 83 -19.89 -6.75 -3.03
C GLN A 83 -19.17 -5.68 -3.87
N LYS A 84 -19.38 -5.76 -5.19
CA LYS A 84 -18.64 -4.96 -6.18
C LYS A 84 -18.87 -3.46 -6.01
N ASP A 85 -20.10 -3.02 -5.78
CA ASP A 85 -20.42 -1.59 -5.65
C ASP A 85 -19.76 -0.95 -4.42
N GLU A 86 -19.77 -1.65 -3.28
CA GLU A 86 -19.11 -1.17 -2.07
C GLU A 86 -17.59 -1.13 -2.24
N ALA A 87 -17.00 -2.19 -2.79
CA ALA A 87 -15.57 -2.25 -3.07
C ALA A 87 -15.14 -1.17 -4.08
N ALA A 88 -15.94 -0.95 -5.13
CA ALA A 88 -15.70 0.08 -6.14
C ALA A 88 -15.72 1.48 -5.51
N SER A 89 -16.70 1.79 -4.66
CA SER A 89 -16.79 3.06 -3.94
C SER A 89 -15.52 3.37 -3.14
N LYS A 90 -14.97 2.35 -2.48
CA LYS A 90 -13.75 2.49 -1.66
C LYS A 90 -12.47 2.75 -2.45
N ILE A 91 -12.42 2.47 -3.75
CA ILE A 91 -11.25 2.76 -4.61
C ILE A 91 -11.46 3.96 -5.54
N GLN A 92 -12.60 4.66 -5.45
CA GLN A 92 -12.88 5.84 -6.27
C GLN A 92 -11.85 6.94 -6.06
N LEU A 93 -11.73 7.83 -7.04
CA LEU A 93 -10.92 9.04 -6.85
C LEU A 93 -11.50 9.86 -5.70
N GLY A 94 -10.64 10.33 -4.79
CA GLY A 94 -11.07 11.05 -3.58
C GLY A 94 -11.49 10.16 -2.39
N SER A 95 -11.48 8.84 -2.55
CA SER A 95 -11.67 7.91 -1.42
C SER A 95 -10.51 7.99 -0.42
N GLU A 96 -10.77 7.57 0.81
CA GLU A 96 -9.75 7.41 1.86
C GLU A 96 -8.58 6.54 1.38
N PHE A 97 -8.87 5.44 0.68
CA PHE A 97 -7.82 4.58 0.09
C PHE A 97 -6.93 5.35 -0.89
N SER A 98 -7.53 6.17 -1.78
CA SER A 98 -6.77 6.96 -2.76
C SER A 98 -5.93 8.05 -2.08
N HIS A 99 -6.48 8.74 -1.07
CA HIS A 99 -5.75 9.77 -0.31
C HIS A 99 -4.58 9.18 0.46
N MET A 100 -4.80 8.07 1.17
CA MET A 100 -3.78 7.39 1.94
C MET A 100 -2.67 6.81 1.06
N THR A 101 -3.03 6.17 -0.07
CA THR A 101 -2.06 5.67 -1.04
C THR A 101 -1.20 6.80 -1.60
N ALA A 102 -1.81 7.92 -1.98
CA ALA A 102 -1.09 9.09 -2.46
C ALA A 102 -0.15 9.67 -1.39
N ARG A 103 -0.61 9.77 -0.13
CA ARG A 103 0.23 10.23 0.97
C ARG A 103 1.43 9.32 1.18
N LEU A 104 1.22 7.99 1.25
CA LEU A 104 2.31 7.02 1.40
C LEU A 104 3.32 7.15 0.26
N VAL A 105 2.87 7.12 -1.00
CA VAL A 105 3.76 7.23 -2.17
C VAL A 105 4.52 8.56 -2.18
N ASN A 106 3.86 9.68 -1.86
CA ASN A 106 4.51 10.98 -1.83
C ASN A 106 5.55 11.10 -0.71
N THR A 107 5.25 10.58 0.49
CA THR A 107 6.20 10.54 1.60
C THR A 107 7.43 9.71 1.23
N LEU A 108 7.23 8.55 0.61
CA LEU A 108 8.33 7.71 0.11
C LEU A 108 9.15 8.43 -0.97
N ALA A 109 8.50 9.12 -1.92
CA ALA A 109 9.19 9.85 -2.97
C ALA A 109 9.99 11.05 -2.43
N ASP A 110 9.48 11.77 -1.43
CA ASP A 110 10.21 12.87 -0.76
C ASP A 110 11.49 12.36 -0.09
N ILE A 111 11.39 11.21 0.59
CA ILE A 111 12.54 10.55 1.22
C ILE A 111 13.55 10.11 0.15
N GLY A 112 13.11 9.51 -0.95
CA GLY A 112 13.99 9.10 -2.04
C GLY A 112 14.76 10.27 -2.66
N LYS A 113 14.11 11.43 -2.80
CA LYS A 113 14.75 12.66 -3.31
C LYS A 113 15.77 13.26 -2.34
N LYS A 114 15.42 13.36 -1.05
CA LYS A 114 16.32 13.94 -0.03
C LYS A 114 17.60 13.13 0.18
N ASN A 115 17.57 11.83 -0.10
CA ASN A 115 18.73 10.94 0.02
C ASN A 115 19.52 10.78 -1.30
N GLY A 116 19.06 11.38 -2.40
CA GLY A 116 19.74 11.35 -3.71
C GLY A 116 20.54 12.62 -4.02
N ASP A 117 20.42 13.67 -3.20
CA ASP A 117 21.10 14.97 -3.35
C ASP A 117 22.27 15.13 -2.37
N GLN A 118 22.85 14.01 -1.89
CA GLN A 118 23.95 14.01 -0.91
C GLN A 118 25.16 13.20 -1.39
#